data_AF-A0A150N418-F1
#
_entry.id   AF-A0A150N418-F1
#
_cell.length_a   1.000
_cell.length_b   1.000
_cell.length_c   1.000
_cell.angle_alpha   90.00
_cell.angle_beta   90.00
_cell.angle_gamma   90.00
#
_symmetry.space_group_name_H-M   'P 1'
#
loop_
_entity.id
_entity.type
_entity.pdbx_description
1 polymer ?
#
loop_
_entity_poly.entity_id
_entity_poly.type
_entity_poly.pdbx_seq_one_letter_code
_entity_poly.pdbx_strand_id
1 'polypeptide(L)' 'MTQEQIKEVFIDYGYERWWDEIHHPLLSSGILDEVDQDVLAAFFEIYAFPVDEVCSFMEFAVHFSVFQRLYARGINMAWL' A
#
# COMPACT_ATOMS: atom_id res chain seq x y z
N MET A 1 1.27 -11.82 -3.42
CA MET A 1 2.38 -11.81 -2.45
C MET A 1 2.07 -12.71 -1.24
N THR A 2 3.07 -13.20 -0.49
CA THR A 2 2.83 -13.79 0.84
C THR A 2 2.64 -12.71 1.90
N GLN A 3 2.13 -13.08 3.08
CA GLN A 3 1.95 -12.13 4.19
C GLN A 3 3.29 -11.53 4.63
N GLU A 4 4.34 -12.33 4.65
CA GLU A 4 5.70 -11.92 4.99
C GLU A 4 6.24 -10.88 4.01
N GLN A 5 6.04 -11.10 2.69
CA GLN A 5 6.47 -10.14 1.66
C GLN A 5 5.74 -8.80 1.80
N ILE A 6 4.43 -8.81 2.09
CA ILE A 6 3.69 -7.57 2.30
C ILE A 6 4.24 -6.83 3.52
N LYS A 7 4.48 -7.55 4.62
CA LYS A 7 5.06 -6.99 5.84
C LYS A 7 6.43 -6.36 5.58
N GLU A 8 7.31 -7.04 4.83
CA GLU A 8 8.63 -6.52 4.47
C GLU A 8 8.52 -5.18 3.75
N VAL A 9 7.64 -5.05 2.76
CA VAL A 9 7.43 -3.78 2.05
C VAL A 9 6.95 -2.67 2.97
N PHE A 10 6.02 -2.95 3.90
CA PHE A 10 5.60 -1.93 4.88
C PHE A 10 6.77 -1.46 5.76
N ILE A 11 7.63 -2.38 6.21
CA ILE A 11 8.79 -2.05 7.05
C ILE A 11 9.83 -1.26 6.25
N ASP A 12 10.14 -1.66 5.02
CA ASP A 12 11.15 -1.02 4.17
C ASP A 12 10.83 0.46 3.89
N TYR A 13 9.54 0.81 3.87
CA TYR A 13 9.06 2.20 3.67
C TYR A 13 8.72 2.93 4.99
N GLY A 14 9.01 2.34 6.15
CA GLY A 14 8.80 2.98 7.47
C GLY A 14 7.37 2.94 7.99
N TYR A 15 6.52 2.08 7.41
CA TYR A 15 5.10 1.90 7.77
C TYR A 15 4.85 0.67 8.67
N GLU A 16 5.83 0.26 9.48
CA GLU A 16 5.70 -0.86 10.42
C GLU A 16 4.48 -0.71 11.34
N ARG A 17 4.28 0.49 11.88
CA ARG A 17 3.12 0.78 12.75
C ARG A 17 1.79 0.58 12.04
N TRP A 18 1.71 0.94 10.76
CA TRP A 18 0.50 0.75 9.98
C TRP A 18 0.24 -0.72 9.73
N TRP A 19 1.28 -1.51 9.44
CA TRP A 19 1.14 -2.95 9.34
C TRP A 19 0.48 -3.51 10.62
N ASP A 20 0.98 -3.13 11.80
CA ASP A 20 0.39 -3.58 13.07
C ASP A 20 -1.08 -3.18 13.22
N GLU A 21 -1.46 -1.99 12.76
CA GLU A 21 -2.83 -1.46 12.87
C GLU A 21 -3.81 -2.04 11.83
N ILE A 22 -3.38 -2.29 10.59
CA ILE A 22 -4.29 -2.61 9.47
C ILE A 22 -4.05 -3.96 8.78
N HIS A 23 -3.05 -4.76 9.16
CA HIS A 23 -2.76 -6.02 8.45
C HIS A 23 -3.95 -7.00 8.43
N HIS A 24 -4.71 -7.13 9.51
CA HIS A 24 -5.86 -8.03 9.55
C HIS A 24 -6.94 -7.70 8.50
N PRO A 25 -7.50 -6.46 8.47
CA PRO A 25 -8.45 -6.10 7.43
C PRO A 25 -7.83 -6.06 6.04
N LEU A 26 -6.55 -5.68 5.92
CA LEU A 26 -5.82 -5.68 4.64
C LEU A 26 -5.77 -7.07 4.02
N LEU A 27 -5.31 -8.06 4.78
CA LEU A 27 -5.20 -9.46 4.33
C LEU A 27 -6.56 -10.09 4.08
N SER A 28 -7.56 -9.76 4.89
CA SER A 28 -8.92 -10.31 4.74
C SER A 28 -9.67 -9.73 3.54
N SER A 29 -9.28 -8.54 3.07
CA SER A 29 -9.91 -7.88 1.92
C SER A 29 -9.50 -8.47 0.57
N GLY A 30 -8.36 -9.16 0.50
CA GLY A 30 -7.78 -9.67 -0.75
C GLY A 30 -7.28 -8.58 -1.71
N ILE A 31 -7.20 -7.30 -1.29
CA ILE A 31 -6.81 -6.19 -2.17
C ILE A 31 -5.38 -6.32 -2.71
N LEU A 32 -4.54 -7.17 -2.09
CA LEU A 32 -3.16 -7.44 -2.45
C LEU A 32 -2.91 -8.83 -3.05
N ASP A 33 -3.96 -9.63 -3.29
CA ASP A 33 -3.82 -11.03 -3.72
C ASP A 33 -3.14 -11.16 -5.09
N GLU A 34 -3.56 -10.32 -6.04
CA GLU A 34 -3.02 -10.25 -7.41
C GLU A 34 -2.05 -9.08 -7.61
N VAL A 35 -1.48 -8.57 -6.52
CA VAL A 35 -0.54 -7.45 -6.55
C VAL A 35 0.88 -8.00 -6.43
N ASP A 36 1.76 -7.53 -7.32
CA ASP A 36 3.19 -7.80 -7.25
C ASP A 36 3.87 -6.84 -6.25
N GLN A 37 4.97 -7.30 -5.64
CA GLN A 37 5.72 -6.54 -4.64
C GLN A 37 6.14 -5.16 -5.16
N ASP A 38 6.59 -5.08 -6.41
CA ASP A 38 7.03 -3.84 -7.05
C ASP A 38 5.90 -2.80 -7.18
N VAL A 39 4.65 -3.25 -7.30
CA VAL A 39 3.49 -2.36 -7.42
C VAL A 39 3.15 -1.74 -6.06
N LEU A 40 3.27 -2.51 -4.99
CA LEU A 40 3.09 -1.99 -3.63
C LEU A 40 4.25 -1.05 -3.23
N ALA A 41 5.48 -1.39 -3.62
CA ALA A 41 6.63 -0.54 -3.43
C ALA A 41 6.46 0.81 -4.18
N ALA A 42 6.07 0.76 -5.45
CA ALA A 42 5.78 1.97 -6.25
C ALA A 42 4.67 2.83 -5.63
N PHE A 43 3.65 2.21 -5.02
CA PHE A 43 2.62 2.95 -4.29
C PHE A 43 3.22 3.77 -3.14
N PHE A 44 4.09 3.17 -2.32
CA PHE A 44 4.74 3.87 -1.21
C PHE A 44 5.81 4.87 -1.64
N GLU A 45 6.42 4.70 -2.82
CA GLU A 45 7.31 5.73 -3.39
C GLU A 45 6.58 7.01 -3.78
N ILE A 46 5.35 6.87 -4.26
CA ILE A 46 4.53 7.99 -4.74
C ILE A 46 3.71 8.59 -3.59
N TYR A 47 3.20 7.75 -2.71
CA TYR A 47 2.28 8.18 -1.67
C TYR A 47 3.00 8.33 -0.32
N ALA A 48 3.35 9.57 0.02
CA ALA A 48 3.90 9.90 1.33
C ALA A 48 2.76 10.09 2.34
N PHE A 49 2.45 9.04 3.09
CA PHE A 49 1.57 9.18 4.24
C PHE A 49 2.31 9.80 5.43
N PRO A 50 1.66 10.67 6.22
CA PRO A 50 2.23 11.16 7.46
C PRO A 50 2.48 9.99 8.42
N VAL A 51 3.74 9.74 8.77
CA VAL A 51 4.18 8.60 9.61
C VAL A 51 3.56 8.65 11.02
N ASP A 52 3.17 9.85 11.47
CA ASP A 52 2.57 10.09 12.79
C ASP A 52 1.03 10.03 12.80
N GLU A 53 0.38 9.87 11.64
CA GLU A 53 -1.07 9.76 11.56
C GLU A 53 -1.53 8.29 11.62
N VAL A 54 -2.63 8.08 12.34
CA VAL A 54 -3.34 6.81 12.36
C VAL A 54 -4.01 6.64 11.01
N CYS A 55 -3.55 5.70 10.20
CA CYS A 55 -4.23 5.37 8.96
C CYS A 55 -5.19 4.23 9.16
N SER A 56 -6.43 4.47 8.78
CA SER A 56 -7.43 3.44 8.69
C SER A 56 -7.17 2.56 7.47
N PHE A 57 -7.58 1.29 7.56
CA PHE A 57 -7.63 0.40 6.39
C PHE A 57 -8.44 1.03 5.24
N MET A 58 -9.49 1.80 5.54
CA MET A 58 -10.33 2.44 4.52
C MET A 58 -9.55 3.47 3.71
N GLU A 59 -8.75 4.31 4.36
CA GLU A 59 -7.89 5.28 3.68
C GLU A 59 -6.88 4.57 2.77
N PHE A 60 -6.16 3.58 3.30
CA PHE A 60 -5.27 2.75 2.50
C PHE A 60 -5.98 2.19 1.27
N ALA A 61 -7.13 1.54 1.47
CA ALA A 61 -7.87 0.88 0.39
C ALA A 61 -8.31 1.88 -0.69
N VAL A 62 -8.74 3.09 -0.32
CA VAL A 62 -9.14 4.15 -1.25
C VAL A 62 -7.93 4.62 -2.06
N HIS A 63 -6.83 4.99 -1.39
CA HIS A 63 -5.64 5.51 -2.05
C HIS A 63 -5.00 4.46 -2.96
N PHE A 64 -4.89 3.23 -2.47
CA PHE A 64 -4.35 2.12 -3.23
C PHE A 64 -5.21 1.77 -4.44
N SER A 65 -6.54 1.75 -4.30
CA SER A 65 -7.46 1.51 -5.43
C SER A 65 -7.36 2.58 -6.53
N VAL A 66 -7.19 3.84 -6.14
CA VAL A 66 -6.96 4.94 -7.10
C VAL A 66 -5.62 4.77 -7.79
N PHE A 67 -4.56 4.49 -7.02
CA PHE A 67 -3.24 4.22 -7.55
C PHE A 67 -3.26 3.07 -8.56
N GLN A 68 -3.84 1.91 -8.23
CA GLN A 68 -3.90 0.76 -9.14
C GLN A 68 -4.57 1.10 -10.48
N ARG A 69 -5.67 1.88 -10.45
CA ARG A 69 -6.36 2.31 -11.68
C ARG A 69 -5.50 3.22 -12.55
N LEU A 70 -4.67 4.07 -11.95
CA LEU A 70 -3.78 4.98 -12.66
C LEU A 70 -2.54 4.22 -13.17
N TYR A 71 -1.97 3.35 -12.34
CA TYR A 71 -0.84 2.48 -12.66
C TYR A 71 -1.16 1.55 -13.85
N ALA A 72 -2.32 0.89 -13.83
CA ALA A 72 -2.78 0.02 -14.93
C ALA A 72 -2.99 0.75 -16.26
N ARG A 73 -3.18 2.08 -16.23
CA ARG A 73 -3.32 2.92 -17.43
C ARG A 73 -1.98 3.45 -17.94
N GLY A 74 -0.86 3.10 -17.29
CA GLY A 74 0.46 3.62 -17.62
C GLY A 74 0.62 5.11 -17.34
N ILE A 75 -0.22 5.68 -16.47
CA ILE A 75 -0.14 7.09 -16.09
C ILE A 75 1.03 7.23 -15.11
N ASN A 76 2.04 7.99 -15.50
CA ASN A 76 3.18 8.29 -14.63
C ASN A 76 2.73 9.22 -13.50
N MET A 77 2.82 8.72 -12.27
CA MET A 77 2.37 9.41 -11.06
C MET A 77 3.49 10.21 -10.37
N ALA A 78 4.71 10.23 -10.92
CA ALA A 78 5.87 10.96 -10.37
C ALA A 78 5.77 12.50 -10.44
N TRP A 79 4.62 13.05 -10.85
CA TRP A 79 4.38 14.50 -11.01
C TRP A 79 3.15 15.00 -10.23
N LEU A 80 2.53 14.15 -9.39
CA LEU A 80 1.49 14.54 -8.43
C LEU A 80 2.13 14.80 -7.07
#